data_AF-A0A164MZ26-F1
#
_entry.id   AF-A0A164MZ26-F1
#
_cell.length_a   1.000
_cell.length_b   1.000
_cell.length_c   1.000
_cell.angle_alpha   90.00
_cell.angle_beta   90.00
_cell.angle_gamma   90.00
#
_symmetry.space_group_name_H-M   'P 1'
#
loop_
_entity.id
_entity.type
_entity.pdbx_description
1 polymer ?
#
loop_
_entity_poly.entity_id
_entity_poly.type
_entity_poly.pdbx_seq_one_letter_code
_entity_poly.pdbx_strand_id
1 'polypeptide(L)'
;MTDPPEGLEHWSPQSVTPIDLVVTLGGDGTILRASSLFRRGRIPPVLSFSMGSLGFLLPFHIDSFPKVLARIFAGEATTMERMRLGCTFLDAEEQRTDGGEDIACGLEGWQVMNEVTLHRGRSAHLNRIDAYVDGTHLTEAVSDGLIVATPTGSTAYSLSSGGPIVHPSVRTILLTPICPRSLSFRPLLLPGTSEIQLRVHKDSRAPAEVSMDGQEARTLHPGESVKIRVSRWPVPCVARWSPSASSRVTVPPQDLALPVVGVDASGLMDDPTSHSPLSQLDETDGEDEWVRDINTLLQFNAAFRNKALLRHAQL
;
A
#
# COMPACT_ATOMS: atom_id res chain seq x y z
N MET A 1 -9.92 2.62 -32.04
CA MET A 1 -8.83 2.70 -31.04
C MET A 1 -8.12 3.98 -31.38
N THR A 2 -8.47 5.07 -30.71
CA THR A 2 -7.96 6.41 -30.99
C THR A 2 -6.49 6.46 -30.61
N ASP A 3 -5.66 7.07 -31.45
CA ASP A 3 -4.27 7.30 -31.10
C ASP A 3 -4.18 8.10 -29.79
N PRO A 4 -3.16 7.81 -28.96
CA PRO A 4 -2.98 8.56 -27.72
C PRO A 4 -2.81 10.07 -28.02
N PRO A 5 -3.32 10.95 -27.14
CA PRO A 5 -3.09 12.38 -27.29
C PRO A 5 -1.60 12.71 -27.34
N GLU A 6 -1.25 13.79 -28.05
CA GLU A 6 0.13 14.23 -28.23
C GLU A 6 0.84 14.44 -26.87
N GLY A 7 2.06 13.92 -26.74
CA GLY A 7 2.83 13.93 -25.49
C GLY A 7 2.58 12.73 -24.55
N LEU A 8 1.68 11.80 -24.91
CA LEU A 8 1.50 10.55 -24.16
C LEU A 8 2.30 9.42 -24.79
N GLU A 9 3.27 8.89 -24.04
CA GLU A 9 4.06 7.73 -24.44
C GLU A 9 3.70 6.51 -23.59
N HIS A 10 3.71 5.32 -24.21
CA HIS A 10 3.54 4.08 -23.47
C HIS A 10 4.83 3.72 -22.73
N TRP A 11 4.81 3.86 -21.40
CA TRP A 11 5.93 3.44 -20.55
C TRP A 11 5.89 1.93 -20.27
N SER A 12 7.06 1.30 -20.20
CA SER A 12 7.21 -0.09 -19.73
C SER A 12 8.29 -0.18 -18.64
N PRO A 13 8.26 -1.20 -17.76
CA PRO A 13 9.26 -1.39 -16.70
C PRO A 13 10.71 -1.57 -17.17
N GLN A 14 10.93 -1.71 -18.48
CA GLN A 14 12.26 -1.81 -19.10
C GLN A 14 12.81 -0.43 -19.52
N SER A 15 11.97 0.61 -19.49
CA SER A 15 12.39 1.96 -19.82
C SER A 15 13.35 2.50 -18.76
N VAL A 16 14.39 3.19 -19.23
CA VAL A 16 15.41 3.85 -18.40
C VAL A 16 15.06 5.30 -18.07
N THR A 17 13.92 5.80 -18.53
CA THR A 17 13.49 7.17 -18.23
C THR A 17 13.20 7.34 -16.73
N PRO A 18 13.81 8.33 -16.06
CA PRO A 18 13.48 8.63 -14.67
C PRO A 18 12.02 9.10 -14.58
N ILE A 19 11.36 8.70 -13.50
CA ILE A 19 9.97 9.05 -13.23
C ILE A 19 9.95 9.84 -11.93
N ASP A 20 9.42 11.06 -11.98
CA ASP A 20 9.34 11.93 -10.80
C ASP A 20 8.03 11.74 -10.02
N LEU A 21 6.96 11.32 -10.68
CA LEU A 21 5.63 11.13 -10.10
C LEU A 21 4.88 10.01 -10.81
N VAL A 22 4.25 9.14 -10.05
CA VAL A 22 3.30 8.13 -10.56
C VAL A 22 1.89 8.59 -10.21
N VAL A 23 1.01 8.70 -11.20
CA VAL A 23 -0.41 9.01 -10.99
C VAL A 23 -1.26 7.78 -11.27
N THR A 24 -2.06 7.36 -10.31
CA THR A 24 -2.98 6.22 -10.46
C THR A 24 -4.43 6.69 -10.43
N LEU A 25 -5.24 6.22 -11.38
CA LEU A 25 -6.65 6.53 -11.49
C LEU A 25 -7.45 5.21 -11.36
N GLY A 26 -8.27 5.07 -10.31
CA GLY A 26 -9.11 3.88 -10.14
C GLY A 26 -9.38 3.51 -8.68
N GLY A 27 -9.19 2.23 -8.33
CA GLY A 27 -9.37 1.67 -6.98
C GLY A 27 -8.04 1.30 -6.29
N ASP A 28 -8.09 0.73 -5.09
CA ASP A 28 -6.88 0.30 -4.35
C ASP A 28 -6.00 -0.69 -5.13
N GLY A 29 -6.59 -1.51 -6.02
CA GLY A 29 -5.83 -2.39 -6.90
C GLY A 29 -4.89 -1.66 -7.88
N THR A 30 -5.16 -0.38 -8.19
CA THR A 30 -4.32 0.41 -9.11
C THR A 30 -2.99 0.82 -8.48
N ILE A 31 -2.96 1.13 -7.19
CA ILE A 31 -1.71 1.42 -6.48
C ILE A 31 -0.90 0.14 -6.24
N LEU A 32 -1.54 -1.00 -5.97
CA LEU A 32 -0.84 -2.29 -5.92
C LEU A 32 -0.23 -2.64 -7.28
N ARG A 33 -0.99 -2.39 -8.35
CA ARG A 33 -0.48 -2.55 -9.71
C ARG A 33 0.73 -1.64 -9.96
N ALA A 34 0.65 -0.37 -9.60
CA ALA A 34 1.77 0.56 -9.71
C ALA A 34 3.00 0.07 -8.92
N SER A 35 2.83 -0.31 -7.65
CA SER A 35 3.89 -0.91 -6.82
C SER A 35 4.55 -2.13 -7.50
N SER A 36 3.74 -2.99 -8.13
CA SER A 36 4.21 -4.19 -8.83
C SER A 36 5.02 -3.91 -10.10
N LEU A 37 4.94 -2.71 -10.67
CA LEU A 37 5.76 -2.27 -11.81
C LEU A 37 7.17 -1.88 -11.35
N PHE A 38 7.32 -1.40 -10.11
CA PHE A 38 8.59 -1.00 -9.50
C PHE A 38 9.11 -2.07 -8.52
N ARG A 39 9.34 -3.28 -9.05
CA ARG A 39 9.83 -4.43 -8.25
C ARG A 39 11.27 -4.27 -7.78
N ARG A 40 12.07 -3.49 -8.50
CA ARG A 40 13.50 -3.30 -8.19
C ARG A 40 13.71 -1.85 -7.83
N GLY A 41 14.13 -1.62 -6.58
CA GLY A 41 14.52 -0.30 -6.11
C GLY A 41 13.37 0.58 -5.63
N ARG A 42 13.66 1.87 -5.61
CA ARG A 42 12.78 2.92 -5.11
C ARG A 42 11.69 3.22 -6.14
N ILE A 43 10.45 3.31 -5.66
CA ILE A 43 9.31 3.78 -6.44
C ILE A 43 9.20 5.32 -6.27
N PRO A 44 8.87 6.08 -7.32
CA PRO A 44 8.59 7.51 -7.19
C PRO A 44 7.37 7.77 -6.29
N PRO A 45 7.16 9.01 -5.82
CA PRO A 45 5.92 9.40 -5.17
C PRO A 45 4.68 8.97 -5.97
N VAL A 46 3.74 8.33 -5.31
CA VAL A 46 2.50 7.84 -5.91
C VAL A 46 1.36 8.75 -5.47
N LEU A 47 0.76 9.43 -6.45
CA LEU A 47 -0.47 10.20 -6.31
C LEU A 47 -1.64 9.37 -6.81
N SER A 48 -2.65 9.18 -5.98
CA SER A 48 -3.75 8.29 -6.31
C SER A 48 -5.11 8.96 -6.22
N PHE A 49 -5.89 8.82 -7.29
CA PHE A 49 -7.26 9.33 -7.39
C PHE A 49 -8.27 8.19 -7.48
N SER A 50 -9.31 8.25 -6.65
CA SER A 50 -10.48 7.38 -6.74
C SER A 50 -11.41 7.82 -7.87
N MET A 51 -11.80 6.87 -8.73
CA MET A 51 -12.79 7.08 -9.80
C MET A 51 -14.19 6.56 -9.43
N GLY A 52 -14.51 6.54 -8.13
CA GLY A 52 -15.75 5.96 -7.58
C GLY A 52 -15.76 6.05 -6.07
N SER A 53 -16.09 4.95 -5.39
CA SER A 53 -15.95 4.85 -3.93
C SER A 53 -14.51 5.09 -3.48
N LEU A 54 -14.33 5.88 -2.42
CA LEU A 54 -13.02 6.12 -1.81
C LEU A 54 -12.45 4.80 -1.26
N GLY A 55 -11.27 4.42 -1.74
CA GLY A 55 -10.53 3.25 -1.26
C GLY A 55 -9.62 3.60 -0.08
N PHE A 56 -9.13 2.60 0.65
CA PHE A 56 -8.27 2.82 1.84
C PHE A 56 -6.88 3.39 1.50
N LEU A 57 -6.46 3.26 0.24
CA LEU A 57 -5.18 3.75 -0.27
C LEU A 57 -5.33 5.02 -1.11
N LEU A 58 -6.55 5.50 -1.32
CA LEU A 58 -6.88 6.54 -2.29
C LEU A 58 -7.38 7.81 -1.60
N PRO A 59 -6.49 8.78 -1.31
CA PRO A 59 -6.91 10.02 -0.68
C PRO A 59 -7.82 10.84 -1.59
N PHE A 60 -7.51 11.01 -2.87
CA PHE A 60 -8.17 12.07 -3.63
C PHE A 60 -9.34 11.56 -4.45
N HIS A 61 -10.49 12.25 -4.44
CA HIS A 61 -11.49 12.02 -5.49
C HIS A 61 -10.99 12.62 -6.81
N ILE A 62 -11.29 11.97 -7.94
CA ILE A 62 -10.81 12.43 -9.25
C ILE A 62 -11.16 13.90 -9.53
N ASP A 63 -12.34 14.37 -9.12
CA ASP A 63 -12.76 15.77 -9.35
C ASP A 63 -11.82 16.81 -8.71
N SER A 64 -11.06 16.41 -7.69
CA SER A 64 -10.07 17.27 -7.03
C SER A 64 -8.73 17.37 -7.76
N PHE A 65 -8.55 16.65 -8.88
CA PHE A 65 -7.26 16.56 -9.58
C PHE A 65 -6.64 17.92 -9.94
N PRO A 66 -7.37 18.96 -10.40
CA PRO A 66 -6.73 20.20 -10.83
C PRO A 66 -6.07 20.91 -9.64
N LYS A 67 -6.77 20.93 -8.50
CA LYS A 67 -6.29 21.54 -7.26
C LYS A 67 -5.12 20.77 -6.66
N VAL A 68 -5.20 19.43 -6.66
CA VAL A 68 -4.16 18.58 -6.08
C VAL A 68 -2.87 18.65 -6.90
N LEU A 69 -2.96 18.59 -8.22
CA LEU A 69 -1.79 18.71 -9.09
C LEU A 69 -1.13 20.09 -8.98
N ALA A 70 -1.92 21.17 -8.96
CA ALA A 70 -1.39 22.52 -8.78
C ALA A 70 -0.55 22.65 -7.49
N ARG A 71 -1.02 22.06 -6.38
CA ARG A 71 -0.29 22.04 -5.11
C ARG A 71 0.99 21.21 -5.18
N ILE A 72 0.95 20.05 -5.84
CA ILE A 72 2.14 19.20 -6.03
C ILE A 72 3.21 19.94 -6.82
N PHE A 73 2.82 20.62 -7.92
CA PHE A 73 3.75 21.43 -8.71
C PHE A 73 4.26 22.66 -7.96
N ALA A 74 3.49 23.19 -7.01
CA ALA A 74 3.94 24.23 -6.09
C ALA A 74 4.85 23.70 -4.96
N GLY A 75 5.09 22.39 -4.87
CA GLY A 75 5.88 21.76 -3.80
C GLY A 75 5.14 21.64 -2.47
N GLU A 76 3.82 21.82 -2.46
CA GLU A 76 2.96 21.79 -1.27
C GLU A 76 2.30 20.42 -1.06
N ALA A 77 3.11 19.36 -1.04
CA ALA A 77 2.63 18.01 -0.85
C ALA A 77 3.35 17.32 0.32
N THR A 78 2.61 16.51 1.07
CA THR A 78 3.15 15.64 2.11
C THR A 78 3.08 14.19 1.64
N THR A 79 4.08 13.39 1.96
CA THR A 79 4.11 11.97 1.62
C THR A 79 4.12 11.10 2.87
N MET A 80 3.34 10.02 2.85
CA MET A 80 3.40 8.96 3.84
C MET A 80 4.15 7.76 3.26
N GLU A 81 5.17 7.29 3.96
CA GLU A 81 5.90 6.08 3.58
C GLU A 81 5.11 4.82 3.98
N ARG A 82 4.51 4.14 3.01
CA ARG A 82 3.86 2.84 3.22
C ARG A 82 4.87 1.72 3.04
N MET A 83 4.94 0.83 4.03
CA MET A 83 5.87 -0.29 4.07
C MET A 83 5.63 -1.29 2.92
N ARG A 84 6.70 -1.96 2.46
CA ARG A 84 6.63 -3.16 1.60
C ARG A 84 7.32 -4.34 2.26
N LEU A 85 6.95 -5.56 1.89
CA LEU A 85 7.65 -6.80 2.21
C LEU A 85 8.53 -7.22 1.02
N GLY A 86 9.73 -7.69 1.33
CA GLY A 86 10.63 -8.38 0.42
C GLY A 86 10.54 -9.88 0.64
N CYS A 87 10.46 -10.66 -0.45
CA CYS A 87 10.33 -12.12 -0.37
C CYS A 87 11.46 -12.84 -1.10
N THR A 88 11.92 -13.95 -0.51
CA THR A 88 12.93 -14.87 -1.06
C THR A 88 12.44 -16.30 -0.92
N PHE A 89 12.58 -17.10 -1.99
CA PHE A 89 12.15 -18.49 -2.00
C PHE A 89 13.31 -19.44 -1.80
N LEU A 90 13.07 -20.50 -1.02
CA LEU A 90 14.06 -21.52 -0.68
C LEU A 90 13.53 -22.91 -1.00
N ASP A 91 14.40 -23.81 -1.46
CA ASP A 91 14.11 -25.24 -1.59
C ASP A 91 14.18 -25.97 -0.23
N ALA A 92 14.05 -27.30 -0.28
CA ALA A 92 14.08 -28.17 0.89
C ALA A 92 15.45 -28.26 1.56
N GLU A 93 16.52 -27.93 0.84
CA GLU A 93 17.90 -27.82 1.29
C GLU A 93 18.27 -26.41 1.77
N GLU A 94 17.27 -25.53 1.92
CA GLU A 94 17.39 -24.12 2.31
C GLU A 94 18.27 -23.30 1.34
N GLN A 95 18.39 -23.75 0.10
CA GLN A 95 19.08 -23.02 -0.96
C GLN A 95 18.09 -22.10 -1.68
N ARG A 96 18.60 -20.94 -2.09
CA ARG A 96 17.81 -19.97 -2.83
C ARG A 96 17.46 -20.50 -4.21
N THR A 97 16.16 -20.51 -4.52
CA THR A 97 15.64 -20.93 -5.82
C THR A 97 15.19 -19.76 -6.69
N ASP A 98 15.34 -18.53 -6.19
CA ASP A 98 14.94 -17.30 -6.84
C ASP A 98 16.08 -16.65 -7.65
N GLY A 99 17.01 -17.45 -8.20
CA GLY A 99 17.97 -17.07 -9.25
C GLY A 99 18.77 -15.77 -9.05
N GLY A 100 18.83 -15.23 -7.83
CA GLY A 100 19.40 -13.92 -7.50
C GLY A 100 20.67 -14.08 -6.68
N GLU A 101 21.77 -13.52 -7.19
CA GLU A 101 23.08 -13.50 -6.51
C GLU A 101 23.02 -12.84 -5.12
N ASP A 102 24.00 -13.22 -4.30
CA ASP A 102 24.20 -12.87 -2.89
C ASP A 102 23.79 -11.45 -2.47
N ILE A 103 23.03 -11.39 -1.38
CA ILE A 103 22.51 -10.16 -0.74
C ILE A 103 23.62 -9.51 0.10
N ALA A 104 24.75 -9.20 -0.52
CA ALA A 104 25.62 -8.13 -0.05
C ALA A 104 25.16 -6.77 -0.62
N CYS A 105 24.45 -6.76 -1.76
CA CYS A 105 24.18 -5.55 -2.56
C CYS A 105 22.70 -5.33 -2.98
N GLY A 106 21.72 -5.74 -2.15
CA GLY A 106 20.45 -4.99 -2.04
C GLY A 106 19.42 -5.00 -3.18
N LEU A 107 19.50 -5.89 -4.17
CA LEU A 107 18.41 -6.11 -5.12
C LEU A 107 17.48 -7.20 -4.57
N GLU A 108 16.51 -6.74 -3.80
CA GLU A 108 15.50 -7.57 -3.12
C GLU A 108 14.54 -8.19 -4.14
N GLY A 109 14.07 -9.40 -3.85
CA GLY A 109 13.18 -10.19 -4.71
C GLY A 109 11.80 -9.55 -4.95
N TRP A 110 10.74 -10.27 -4.65
CA TRP A 110 9.39 -9.73 -4.84
C TRP A 110 9.12 -8.62 -3.84
N GLN A 111 8.50 -7.53 -4.29
CA GLN A 111 8.08 -6.38 -3.49
C GLN A 111 6.56 -6.41 -3.34
N VAL A 112 6.09 -6.44 -2.10
CA VAL A 112 4.68 -6.71 -1.76
C VAL A 112 4.17 -5.62 -0.83
N MET A 113 3.11 -4.93 -1.19
CA MET A 113 2.63 -3.77 -0.44
C MET A 113 1.62 -4.14 0.66
N ASN A 114 0.76 -5.11 0.41
CA ASN A 114 -0.26 -5.56 1.33
C ASN A 114 0.19 -6.81 2.09
N GLU A 115 0.18 -7.97 1.44
CA GLU A 115 0.48 -9.24 2.11
C GLU A 115 1.05 -10.32 1.21
N VAL A 116 1.81 -11.22 1.85
CA VAL A 116 2.19 -12.52 1.32
C VAL A 116 1.28 -13.55 1.97
N THR A 117 0.58 -14.31 1.16
CA THR A 117 -0.32 -15.37 1.63
C THR A 117 0.21 -16.71 1.17
N LEU A 118 0.38 -17.65 2.10
CA LEU A 118 0.61 -19.06 1.79
C LEU A 118 -0.67 -19.84 2.07
N HIS A 119 -1.36 -20.29 1.02
CA HIS A 119 -2.69 -20.89 1.10
C HIS A 119 -2.72 -22.28 0.45
N ARG A 120 -3.64 -23.15 0.87
CA ARG A 120 -3.83 -24.49 0.29
C ARG A 120 -4.30 -24.52 -1.16
N GLY A 121 -4.61 -23.35 -1.73
CA GLY A 121 -5.07 -23.20 -3.10
C GLY A 121 -6.34 -24.00 -3.38
N ARG A 122 -6.31 -24.78 -4.45
CA ARG A 122 -7.42 -25.67 -4.85
C ARG A 122 -7.46 -27.00 -4.09
N SER A 123 -6.48 -27.28 -3.22
CA SER A 123 -6.41 -28.53 -2.48
C SER A 123 -7.56 -28.67 -1.47
N ALA A 124 -8.15 -29.86 -1.39
CA ALA A 124 -9.12 -30.20 -0.35
C ALA A 124 -8.46 -30.47 1.02
N HIS A 125 -7.14 -30.69 1.05
CA HIS A 125 -6.40 -30.93 2.28
C HIS A 125 -5.91 -29.61 2.89
N LEU A 126 -5.98 -29.53 4.23
CA LEU A 126 -5.36 -28.43 4.97
C LEU A 126 -3.84 -28.53 4.88
N ASN A 127 -3.19 -27.38 4.84
CA ASN A 127 -1.74 -27.31 4.79
C ASN A 127 -1.18 -27.32 6.21
N ARG A 128 -0.08 -28.05 6.40
CA ARG A 128 0.76 -27.97 7.59
C ARG A 128 1.90 -27.01 7.27
N ILE A 129 1.90 -25.84 7.89
CA ILE A 129 2.87 -24.79 7.63
C ILE A 129 3.64 -24.51 8.92
N ASP A 130 4.94 -24.65 8.89
CA ASP A 130 5.81 -24.20 9.97
C ASP A 130 6.11 -22.71 9.80
N ALA A 131 5.86 -21.94 10.85
CA ALA A 131 6.25 -20.54 10.94
C ALA A 131 7.49 -20.42 11.83
N TYR A 132 8.52 -19.74 11.31
CA TYR A 132 9.71 -19.36 12.05
C TYR A 132 9.82 -17.84 12.11
N VAL A 133 10.30 -17.33 13.24
CA VAL A 133 10.60 -15.91 13.45
C VAL A 133 12.07 -15.81 13.83
N ASP A 134 12.84 -15.05 13.06
CA ASP A 134 14.27 -14.83 13.30
C ASP A 134 15.04 -16.17 13.44
N GLY A 135 14.70 -17.14 12.60
CA GLY A 135 15.27 -18.49 12.58
C GLY A 135 14.76 -19.45 13.66
N THR A 136 13.94 -18.98 14.61
CA THR A 136 13.38 -19.80 15.69
C THR A 136 12.00 -20.32 15.32
N HIS A 137 11.73 -21.62 15.52
CA HIS A 137 10.40 -22.19 15.28
C HIS A 137 9.39 -21.59 16.25
N LEU A 138 8.35 -20.96 15.71
CA LEU A 138 7.30 -20.33 16.48
C LEU A 138 6.14 -21.31 16.70
N THR A 139 5.60 -21.86 15.61
CA THR A 139 4.47 -22.79 15.66
C THR A 139 4.32 -23.54 14.34
N GLU A 140 3.70 -24.71 14.41
CA GLU A 140 3.10 -25.37 13.25
C GLU A 140 1.62 -24.94 13.15
N ALA A 141 1.21 -24.51 11.97
CA ALA A 141 -0.17 -24.13 11.65
C ALA A 141 -0.81 -25.17 10.73
N VAL A 142 -1.84 -25.87 11.24
CA VAL A 142 -2.72 -26.70 10.42
C VAL A 142 -3.95 -25.86 10.07
N SER A 143 -4.01 -25.36 8.84
CA SER A 143 -4.94 -24.30 8.47
C SER A 143 -5.19 -24.26 6.96
N ASP A 144 -6.10 -23.41 6.52
CA ASP A 144 -6.23 -23.08 5.09
C ASP A 144 -4.96 -22.35 4.61
N GLY A 145 -4.30 -21.59 5.49
CA GLY A 145 -3.07 -20.89 5.18
C GLY A 145 -2.61 -19.93 6.26
N LEU A 146 -1.51 -19.22 5.97
CA LEU A 146 -0.97 -18.13 6.78
C LEU A 146 -0.77 -16.89 5.92
N ILE A 147 -1.06 -15.72 6.50
CA ILE A 147 -0.89 -14.41 5.90
C ILE A 147 0.22 -13.68 6.67
N VAL A 148 1.19 -13.13 5.94
CA VAL A 148 2.16 -12.16 6.46
C VAL A 148 1.88 -10.82 5.81
N ALA A 149 1.37 -9.86 6.58
CA ALA A 149 0.88 -8.59 6.07
C ALA A 149 1.66 -7.38 6.61
N THR A 150 1.68 -6.31 5.83
CA THR A 150 2.08 -4.97 6.27
C THR A 150 0.93 -4.30 7.04
N PRO A 151 1.17 -3.16 7.71
CA PRO A 151 0.10 -2.34 8.24
C PRO A 151 -0.89 -1.89 7.17
N THR A 152 -0.43 -1.69 5.93
CA THR A 152 -1.31 -1.34 4.81
C THR A 152 -2.17 -2.54 4.40
N GLY A 153 -1.61 -3.76 4.37
CA GLY A 153 -2.37 -5.00 4.15
C GLY A 153 -3.24 -5.43 5.34
N SER A 154 -3.12 -4.79 6.50
CA SER A 154 -3.92 -5.11 7.69
C SER A 154 -5.42 -4.91 7.46
N THR A 155 -5.81 -4.05 6.51
CA THR A 155 -7.19 -3.78 6.10
C THR A 155 -7.64 -4.58 4.88
N ALA A 156 -6.76 -5.41 4.31
CA ALA A 156 -7.03 -6.26 3.15
C ALA A 156 -7.36 -7.70 3.61
N TYR A 157 -6.71 -8.72 3.05
CA TYR A 157 -7.07 -10.11 3.33
C TYR A 157 -6.81 -10.51 4.79
N SER A 158 -5.81 -9.87 5.43
CA SER A 158 -5.55 -10.04 6.86
C SER A 158 -6.78 -9.68 7.71
N LEU A 159 -7.47 -8.58 7.42
CA LEU A 159 -8.68 -8.18 8.15
C LEU A 159 -9.79 -9.22 8.03
N SER A 160 -10.05 -9.68 6.80
CA SER A 160 -11.06 -10.71 6.53
C SER A 160 -10.76 -12.03 7.23
N SER A 161 -9.48 -12.32 7.48
CA SER A 161 -9.03 -13.51 8.21
C SER A 161 -9.00 -13.32 9.74
N GLY A 162 -9.51 -12.20 10.24
CA GLY A 162 -9.58 -11.90 11.68
C GLY A 162 -8.34 -11.20 12.25
N GLY A 163 -7.44 -10.73 11.39
CA GLY A 163 -6.31 -9.88 11.78
C GLY A 163 -6.76 -8.49 12.25
N PRO A 164 -5.96 -7.82 13.12
CA PRO A 164 -6.27 -6.48 13.57
C PRO A 164 -5.96 -5.43 12.51
N ILE A 165 -6.62 -4.29 12.60
CA ILE A 165 -6.33 -3.10 11.80
C ILE A 165 -5.17 -2.35 12.45
N VAL A 166 -4.17 -2.01 11.65
CA VAL A 166 -2.96 -1.34 12.11
C VAL A 166 -2.77 -0.04 11.34
N HIS A 167 -2.43 1.02 12.06
CA HIS A 167 -2.15 2.33 11.46
C HIS A 167 -0.94 2.24 10.51
N PRO A 168 -0.98 2.80 9.28
CA PRO A 168 0.10 2.70 8.29
C PRO A 168 1.48 3.15 8.78
N SER A 169 1.54 4.11 9.69
CA SER A 169 2.80 4.61 10.28
C SER A 169 3.46 3.66 11.30
N VAL A 170 2.77 2.62 11.77
CA VAL A 170 3.33 1.66 12.73
C VAL A 170 4.20 0.66 11.99
N ARG A 171 5.50 0.58 12.29
CA ARG A 171 6.41 -0.38 11.65
C ARG A 171 6.32 -1.76 12.29
N THR A 172 5.43 -2.61 11.77
CA THR A 172 5.20 -3.98 12.27
C THR A 172 4.85 -4.93 11.12
N ILE A 173 5.12 -6.22 11.30
CA ILE A 173 4.66 -7.31 10.42
C ILE A 173 3.52 -8.03 11.14
N LEU A 174 2.41 -8.29 10.45
CA LEU A 174 1.30 -9.07 10.97
C LEU A 174 1.41 -10.52 10.49
N LEU A 175 1.25 -11.48 11.39
CA LEU A 175 1.09 -12.91 11.05
C LEU A 175 -0.34 -13.34 11.41
N THR A 176 -1.17 -13.61 10.41
CA THR A 176 -2.60 -13.93 10.58
C THR A 176 -2.90 -15.31 10.02
N PRO A 177 -3.42 -16.26 10.82
CA PRO A 177 -3.84 -17.57 10.32
C PRO A 177 -5.19 -17.52 9.58
N ILE A 178 -5.34 -18.32 8.52
CA ILE A 178 -6.59 -18.47 7.78
C ILE A 178 -7.28 -19.74 8.26
N CYS A 179 -8.43 -19.60 8.95
CA CYS A 179 -9.24 -20.72 9.45
C CYS A 179 -8.39 -21.82 10.15
N PRO A 180 -7.57 -21.48 11.16
CA PRO A 180 -6.71 -22.47 11.80
C PRO A 180 -7.54 -23.53 12.54
N ARG A 181 -7.11 -24.79 12.47
CA ARG A 181 -7.70 -25.86 13.29
C ARG A 181 -7.47 -25.61 14.79
N SER A 182 -6.35 -24.98 15.13
CA SER A 182 -6.00 -24.65 16.51
C SER A 182 -6.89 -23.51 17.02
N LEU A 183 -7.56 -23.74 18.15
CA LEU A 183 -8.42 -22.73 18.80
C LEU A 183 -7.62 -21.60 19.45
N SER A 184 -6.34 -21.81 19.74
CA SER A 184 -5.46 -20.86 20.42
C SER A 184 -4.61 -20.02 19.47
N PHE A 185 -4.55 -20.36 18.17
CA PHE A 185 -3.76 -19.56 17.24
C PHE A 185 -4.49 -18.26 16.93
N ARG A 186 -3.85 -17.14 17.26
CA ARG A 186 -4.35 -15.78 17.10
C ARG A 186 -3.39 -14.97 16.23
N PRO A 187 -3.86 -13.91 15.57
CA PRO A 187 -2.99 -12.99 14.85
C PRO A 187 -1.89 -12.44 15.78
N LEU A 188 -0.68 -12.32 15.25
CA LEU A 188 0.47 -11.80 15.96
C LEU A 188 0.99 -10.54 15.28
N LEU A 189 1.41 -9.57 16.07
CA LEU A 189 2.17 -8.41 15.60
C LEU A 189 3.63 -8.63 15.99
N LEU A 190 4.50 -8.57 15.00
CA LEU A 190 5.93 -8.78 15.15
C LEU A 190 6.66 -7.48 14.79
N PRO A 191 7.85 -7.21 15.38
CA PRO A 191 8.64 -6.04 15.01
C PRO A 191 8.91 -5.99 13.50
N GLY A 192 8.89 -4.80 12.91
CA GLY A 192 9.22 -4.63 11.49
C GLY A 192 10.66 -5.03 11.11
N THR A 193 11.51 -5.32 12.09
CA THR A 193 12.87 -5.82 11.89
C THR A 193 12.96 -7.33 11.80
N SER A 194 11.90 -8.07 12.14
CA SER A 194 11.92 -9.53 12.16
C SER A 194 11.88 -10.13 10.75
N GLU A 195 12.53 -11.28 10.59
CA GLU A 195 12.42 -12.16 9.42
C GLU A 195 11.43 -13.28 9.72
N ILE A 196 10.43 -13.45 8.85
CA ILE A 196 9.43 -14.50 8.94
C ILE A 196 9.71 -15.54 7.86
N GLN A 197 9.83 -16.81 8.24
CA GLN A 197 9.93 -17.91 7.29
C GLN A 197 8.69 -18.79 7.41
N LEU A 198 8.00 -18.98 6.29
CA LEU A 198 6.89 -19.93 6.18
C LEU A 198 7.35 -21.12 5.36
N ARG A 199 7.41 -22.30 5.98
CA ARG A 199 7.81 -23.55 5.34
C ARG A 199 6.62 -24.50 5.24
N VAL A 200 6.43 -25.12 4.08
CA VAL A 200 5.47 -26.22 3.95
C VAL A 200 6.07 -27.43 4.67
N HIS A 201 5.43 -27.91 5.73
CA HIS A 201 5.93 -29.04 6.51
C HIS A 201 6.12 -30.27 5.60
N LYS A 202 7.18 -31.07 5.83
CA LYS A 202 7.54 -32.22 4.97
C LYS A 202 6.41 -33.27 4.86
N ASP A 203 5.68 -33.46 5.95
CA ASP A 203 4.50 -34.34 6.01
C ASP A 203 3.20 -33.70 5.46
N SER A 204 3.26 -32.49 4.90
CA SER A 204 2.09 -31.89 4.27
C SER A 204 1.66 -32.74 3.06
N ARG A 205 0.38 -33.05 2.98
CA ARG A 205 -0.17 -33.92 1.91
C ARG A 205 -0.34 -33.19 0.58
N ALA A 206 -0.28 -31.87 0.60
CA ALA A 206 -0.51 -31.02 -0.55
C ALA A 206 0.51 -29.87 -0.57
N PRO A 207 0.85 -29.35 -1.76
CA PRO A 207 1.59 -28.12 -1.89
C PRO A 207 0.77 -26.92 -1.43
N ALA A 208 1.43 -25.77 -1.32
CA ALA A 208 0.83 -24.50 -0.93
C ALA A 208 1.06 -23.46 -2.01
N GLU A 209 0.03 -22.70 -2.37
CA GLU A 209 0.13 -21.58 -3.31
C GLU A 209 0.53 -20.31 -2.54
N VAL A 210 1.59 -19.64 -2.98
CA VAL A 210 2.03 -18.32 -2.53
C VAL A 210 1.38 -17.27 -3.41
N SER A 211 0.60 -16.39 -2.79
CA SER A 211 0.04 -15.20 -3.40
C SER A 211 0.68 -13.95 -2.80
N MET A 212 0.94 -12.94 -3.63
CA MET A 212 1.53 -11.67 -3.25
C MET A 212 0.65 -10.55 -3.79
N ASP A 213 0.12 -9.69 -2.91
CA ASP A 213 -0.85 -8.64 -3.26
C ASP A 213 -2.05 -9.18 -4.06
N GLY A 214 -2.51 -10.39 -3.73
CA GLY A 214 -3.62 -11.07 -4.40
C GLY A 214 -3.28 -11.68 -5.77
N GLN A 215 -2.02 -11.68 -6.20
CA GLN A 215 -1.57 -12.34 -7.43
C GLN A 215 -0.82 -13.64 -7.10
N GLU A 216 -1.18 -14.72 -7.78
CA GLU A 216 -0.48 -16.01 -7.65
C GLU A 216 0.97 -15.88 -8.13
N ALA A 217 1.91 -16.16 -7.22
CA ALA A 217 3.33 -15.97 -7.48
C ALA A 217 4.04 -17.31 -7.72
N ARG A 218 3.86 -18.28 -6.81
CA ARG A 218 4.56 -19.57 -6.87
C ARG A 218 3.86 -20.64 -6.03
N THR A 219 4.00 -21.89 -6.42
CA THR A 219 3.61 -23.04 -5.59
C THR A 219 4.82 -23.59 -4.84
N LEU A 220 4.69 -23.79 -3.54
CA LEU A 220 5.67 -24.41 -2.66
C LEU A 220 5.30 -25.86 -2.38
N HIS A 221 6.27 -26.75 -2.56
CA HIS A 221 6.17 -28.17 -2.25
C HIS A 221 6.63 -28.45 -0.80
N PRO A 222 6.27 -29.61 -0.22
CA PRO A 222 6.73 -29.99 1.11
C PRO A 222 8.25 -29.89 1.27
N GLY A 223 8.70 -29.18 2.30
CA GLY A 223 10.10 -28.85 2.55
C GLY A 223 10.50 -27.45 2.08
N GLU A 224 9.89 -26.93 1.02
CA GLU A 224 10.19 -25.59 0.48
C GLU A 224 9.60 -24.47 1.36
N SER A 225 10.19 -23.28 1.26
CA SER A 225 9.79 -22.15 2.09
C SER A 225 9.90 -20.79 1.40
N VAL A 226 9.22 -19.80 1.99
CA VAL A 226 9.36 -18.40 1.67
C VAL A 226 9.83 -17.63 2.90
N LYS A 227 10.90 -16.86 2.74
CA LYS A 227 11.41 -15.89 3.71
C LYS A 227 10.90 -14.50 3.38
N ILE A 228 10.42 -13.80 4.39
CA ILE A 228 9.70 -12.55 4.27
C ILE A 228 10.28 -11.57 5.29
N ARG A 229 10.68 -10.39 4.83
CA ARG A 229 11.21 -9.32 5.67
C ARG A 229 10.69 -7.98 5.18
N VAL A 230 10.78 -6.94 6.01
CA VAL A 230 10.49 -5.58 5.53
C VAL A 230 11.50 -5.21 4.44
N SER A 231 10.96 -4.70 3.33
CA SER A 231 11.74 -4.17 2.23
C SER A 231 12.40 -2.85 2.61
N ARG A 232 13.60 -2.61 2.07
CA ARG A 232 14.29 -1.32 2.23
C ARG A 232 13.64 -0.19 1.43
N TRP A 233 12.70 -0.51 0.55
CA TRP A 233 12.10 0.41 -0.40
C TRP A 233 10.60 0.59 -0.11
N PRO A 234 10.20 1.53 0.77
CA PRO A 234 8.79 1.85 0.98
C PRO A 234 8.17 2.54 -0.25
N VAL A 235 6.85 2.62 -0.29
CA VAL A 235 6.08 3.40 -1.27
C VAL A 235 5.75 4.77 -0.68
N PRO A 236 6.30 5.88 -1.22
CA PRO A 236 5.89 7.21 -0.81
C PRO A 236 4.53 7.51 -1.45
N CYS A 237 3.48 7.54 -0.66
CA CYS A 237 2.13 7.91 -1.12
C CYS A 237 1.86 9.38 -0.80
N VAL A 238 1.40 10.16 -1.77
CA VAL A 238 0.97 11.54 -1.55
C VAL A 238 -0.27 11.53 -0.67
N ALA A 239 -0.18 12.19 0.49
CA ALA A 239 -1.25 12.32 1.45
C ALA A 239 -1.91 13.69 1.36
N ARG A 240 -3.14 13.82 1.87
CA ARG A 240 -3.76 15.14 2.04
C ARG A 240 -2.93 15.99 3.00
N TRP A 241 -2.80 17.27 2.67
CA TRP A 241 -2.16 18.22 3.58
C TRP A 241 -2.96 18.31 4.87
N SER A 242 -2.31 17.99 6.00
CA SER A 242 -2.83 18.27 7.32
C SER A 242 -1.96 19.35 7.97
N PRO A 243 -2.55 20.44 8.52
CA PRO A 243 -1.80 21.46 9.25
C PRO A 243 -1.08 20.91 10.50
N SER A 244 -1.44 19.72 10.99
CA SER A 244 -0.79 19.06 12.14
C SER A 244 0.42 18.18 11.76
N ALA A 245 0.63 17.85 10.49
CA ALA A 245 1.73 17.01 10.03
C ALA A 245 2.99 17.85 9.76
N SER A 246 3.85 17.99 10.78
CA SER A 246 5.03 18.87 10.79
C SER A 246 6.24 18.41 9.95
N SER A 247 6.08 17.61 8.89
CA SER A 247 7.19 17.26 7.99
C SER A 247 6.92 17.81 6.58
N ARG A 248 7.45 19.00 6.29
CA ARG A 248 7.54 19.51 4.91
C ARG A 248 8.60 18.69 4.19
N VAL A 249 8.20 17.94 3.17
CA VAL A 249 9.14 17.36 2.20
C VAL A 249 9.01 18.18 0.93
N THR A 250 9.97 19.05 0.69
CA THR A 250 10.08 19.80 -0.57
C THR A 250 10.47 18.80 -1.66
N VAL A 251 9.64 18.65 -2.69
CA VAL A 251 10.11 18.06 -3.95
C VAL A 251 11.14 19.06 -4.48
N PRO A 252 12.42 18.68 -4.67
CA PRO A 252 13.42 19.63 -5.15
C PRO A 252 12.98 20.11 -6.55
N PRO A 253 12.98 21.43 -6.80
CA PRO A 253 12.73 21.93 -8.15
C PRO A 253 13.88 21.43 -9.03
N GLN A 254 13.57 20.57 -10.01
CA GLN A 254 14.47 20.37 -11.13
C GLN A 254 14.25 21.55 -12.08
N ASP A 255 15.33 22.22 -12.45
CA ASP A 255 15.36 23.38 -13.33
C ASP A 255 14.71 23.08 -14.70
N LEU A 256 13.40 23.27 -14.79
CA LEU A 256 12.67 23.38 -16.04
C LEU A 256 12.49 24.86 -16.35
N ALA A 257 13.57 25.48 -16.84
CA ALA A 257 13.48 26.74 -17.55
C ALA A 257 12.74 26.50 -18.88
N LEU A 258 11.42 26.70 -18.90
CA LEU A 258 10.68 26.88 -20.14
C LEU A 258 10.62 28.38 -20.47
N PRO A 259 10.91 28.78 -21.72
CA PRO A 259 10.87 30.18 -22.10
C PRO A 259 9.43 30.67 -22.17
N VAL A 260 9.10 31.66 -21.33
CA VAL A 260 7.85 32.42 -21.45
C VAL A 260 7.94 33.28 -22.71
N VAL A 261 7.16 32.94 -23.73
CA VAL A 261 6.94 33.80 -24.89
C VAL A 261 6.10 34.98 -24.41
N GLY A 262 6.71 36.18 -24.45
CA GLY A 262 6.07 37.43 -24.08
C GLY A 262 4.88 37.74 -24.97
N VAL A 263 3.76 38.05 -24.35
CA VAL A 263 2.65 38.75 -25.00
C VAL A 263 2.48 40.06 -24.24
N ASP A 264 2.89 41.15 -24.88
CA ASP A 264 2.70 42.50 -24.39
C ASP A 264 1.21 42.83 -24.32
N ALA A 265 0.76 43.30 -23.16
CA ALA A 265 -0.47 44.07 -23.03
C ALA A 265 -0.23 45.17 -21.98
N SER A 266 0.37 46.25 -22.44
CA SER A 266 0.39 47.53 -21.74
C SER A 266 -1.03 48.10 -21.67
N GLY A 267 -1.51 48.36 -20.46
CA GLY A 267 -2.62 49.27 -20.20
C GLY A 267 -3.80 48.63 -19.49
N LEU A 268 -3.91 48.85 -18.18
CA LEU A 268 -5.03 49.59 -17.57
C LEU A 268 -4.81 49.74 -16.07
N MET A 269 -5.22 50.92 -15.59
CA MET A 269 -5.03 51.54 -14.28
C MET A 269 -5.57 50.72 -13.10
N ASP A 270 -4.93 50.93 -11.94
CA ASP A 270 -5.36 50.51 -10.60
C ASP A 270 -6.80 50.96 -10.27
N ASP A 271 -7.61 50.03 -9.74
CA ASP A 271 -8.85 50.34 -9.02
C ASP A 271 -8.89 49.55 -7.69
N PRO A 272 -8.88 50.20 -6.51
CA PRO A 272 -8.71 49.54 -5.23
C PRO A 272 -10.07 49.13 -4.63
N THR A 273 -10.87 48.34 -5.34
CA THR A 273 -12.05 47.68 -4.75
C THR A 273 -12.41 46.41 -5.51
N SER A 274 -11.71 45.31 -5.23
CA SER A 274 -12.26 43.98 -5.47
C SER A 274 -11.79 43.01 -4.39
N HIS A 275 -12.73 42.58 -3.56
CA HIS A 275 -12.52 41.46 -2.65
C HIS A 275 -12.22 40.22 -3.50
N SER A 276 -11.04 39.62 -3.32
CA SER A 276 -10.69 38.34 -3.94
C SER A 276 -11.68 37.27 -3.48
N PRO A 277 -12.34 36.51 -4.36
CA PRO A 277 -13.22 35.42 -3.97
C PRO A 277 -12.45 34.13 -3.60
N LEU A 278 -11.22 34.27 -3.10
CA LEU A 278 -10.35 33.17 -2.64
C LEU A 278 -10.38 32.96 -1.12
N SER A 279 -11.22 33.70 -0.39
CA SER A 279 -11.29 33.67 1.08
C SER A 279 -12.57 33.02 1.65
N GLN A 280 -13.23 32.13 0.91
CA GLN A 280 -14.28 31.25 1.42
C GLN A 280 -13.89 29.81 1.07
N LEU A 281 -12.85 29.27 1.71
CA LEU A 281 -12.97 28.49 2.94
C LEU A 281 -14.05 27.42 2.83
N ASP A 282 -13.63 26.25 2.33
CA ASP A 282 -14.09 24.99 2.91
C ASP A 282 -12.93 24.50 3.79
N GLU A 283 -12.83 25.13 4.97
CA GLU A 283 -11.86 24.88 6.03
C GLU A 283 -12.33 23.72 6.94
N THR A 284 -13.15 22.80 6.40
CA THR A 284 -13.92 21.83 7.19
C THR A 284 -13.32 20.43 7.29
N ASP A 285 -12.30 20.07 6.49
CA ASP A 285 -11.71 18.72 6.55
C ASP A 285 -10.46 18.70 7.44
N GLY A 286 -10.66 18.96 8.73
CA GLY A 286 -9.66 18.76 9.79
C GLY A 286 -9.55 17.31 10.29
N GLU A 287 -10.28 16.38 9.69
CA GLU A 287 -10.21 14.96 10.06
C GLU A 287 -8.95 14.31 9.47
N ASP A 288 -8.21 13.61 10.34
CA ASP A 288 -7.08 12.77 9.95
C ASP A 288 -7.53 11.76 8.87
N GLU A 289 -6.78 11.69 7.76
CA GLU A 289 -7.09 10.86 6.59
C GLU A 289 -7.35 9.40 7.00
N TRP A 290 -6.49 8.86 7.86
CA TRP A 290 -6.63 7.49 8.30
C TRP A 290 -7.90 7.29 9.15
N VAL A 291 -8.25 8.27 9.99
CA VAL A 291 -9.46 8.22 10.83
C VAL A 291 -10.71 8.21 9.96
N ARG A 292 -10.79 9.07 8.95
CA ARG A 292 -11.93 9.09 8.02
C ARG A 292 -12.02 7.75 7.26
N ASP A 293 -10.90 7.25 6.77
CA ASP A 293 -10.87 6.05 5.93
C ASP A 293 -11.23 4.79 6.75
N ILE A 294 -10.75 4.67 7.99
CA ILE A 294 -11.15 3.60 8.91
C ILE A 294 -12.62 3.72 9.33
N ASN A 295 -13.12 4.94 9.58
CA ASN A 295 -14.54 5.14 9.89
C ASN A 295 -15.44 4.79 8.71
N THR A 296 -14.96 5.00 7.48
CA THR A 296 -15.65 4.60 6.25
C THR A 296 -15.65 3.08 6.10
N LEU A 297 -14.48 2.45 6.27
CA LEU A 297 -14.29 0.99 6.15
C LEU A 297 -15.13 0.21 7.17
N LEU A 298 -15.11 0.65 8.43
CA LEU A 298 -15.78 -0.05 9.53
C LEU A 298 -17.19 0.45 9.80
N GLN A 299 -17.62 1.49 9.08
CA GLN A 299 -18.88 2.20 9.33
C GLN A 299 -19.05 2.62 10.81
N PHE A 300 -17.95 2.85 11.54
CA PHE A 300 -17.99 3.08 12.99
C PHE A 300 -18.99 4.18 13.36
N ASN A 301 -19.01 5.28 12.61
CA ASN A 301 -19.90 6.42 12.86
C ASN A 301 -21.33 6.25 12.30
N ALA A 302 -21.58 5.27 11.42
CA ALA A 302 -22.93 4.98 10.94
C ALA A 302 -23.78 4.36 12.07
N ALA A 303 -23.17 3.50 12.89
CA ALA A 303 -23.81 2.90 14.06
C ALA A 303 -24.14 3.94 15.16
N PHE A 304 -23.29 4.97 15.34
CA PHE A 304 -23.55 6.05 16.30
C PHE A 304 -24.63 7.05 15.81
N ARG A 305 -24.70 7.34 14.51
CA ARG A 305 -25.76 8.20 13.94
C ARG A 305 -27.17 7.64 14.17
N ASN A 306 -27.34 6.33 14.09
CA ASN A 306 -28.64 5.70 14.38
C ASN A 306 -29.05 5.78 15.86
N LYS A 307 -28.09 5.81 16.80
CA LYS A 307 -28.39 5.99 18.24
C LYS A 307 -28.71 7.43 18.62
N ALA A 308 -28.12 8.42 17.94
CA ALA A 308 -28.43 9.83 18.18
C ALA A 308 -29.84 10.22 17.72
N LEU A 309 -30.31 9.67 16.60
CA LEU A 309 -31.68 9.87 16.10
C LEU A 309 -32.74 9.18 16.97
N LEU A 310 -32.41 8.05 17.61
CA LEU A 310 -33.33 7.36 18.53
C LEU A 310 -33.54 8.08 19.88
N ARG A 311 -32.67 9.02 20.27
CA ARG A 311 -32.84 9.80 21.51
C ARG A 311 -33.68 11.08 21.33
N HIS A 312 -33.88 11.54 20.10
CA HIS A 312 -34.72 12.71 19.81
C HIS A 312 -36.16 12.36 19.37
N ALA A 313 -36.52 11.08 19.34
CA ALA A 313 -37.87 10.61 19.00
C ALA A 313 -38.71 10.19 20.23
N GLN A 314 -38.29 10.53 21.45
CA GLN A 314 -39.00 10.19 22.71
C GLN A 314 -39.22 11.39 23.65
N LEU A 315 -39.49 12.58 23.11
CA LEU A 315 -40.11 13.67 23.88
C LEU A 315 -41.23 14.30 23.06
#